data_AF-A0A7I8J4B1-F1
#
_entry.id   AF-A0A7I8J4B1-F1
#
_cell.length_a   1.000
_cell.length_b   1.000
_cell.length_c   1.000
_cell.angle_alpha   90.00
_cell.angle_beta   90.00
_cell.angle_gamma   90.00
#
_symmetry.space_group_name_H-M   'P 1'
#
loop_
_entity.id
_entity.type
_entity.pdbx_description
1 polymer ?
#
loop_
_entity_poly.entity_id
_entity_poly.type
_entity_poly.pdbx_seq_one_letter_code
_entity_poly.pdbx_strand_id
1 'polypeptide(L)' 'MDCLDFVQNGSRVAAAPGGCCSALKKVVKTEASCLCESFKSSADFGVALNMTRALSLPSSCGISIPFLGDCKSKEKT' A
#
# COMPACT_ATOMS: atom_id res chain seq x y z
N MET A 1 -7.58 6.48 12.91
CA MET A 1 -6.75 6.83 11.74
C MET A 1 -6.54 5.56 10.96
N ASP A 2 -7.23 5.45 9.83
CA ASP A 2 -7.21 4.25 9.00
C ASP A 2 -5.98 4.22 8.10
N CYS A 3 -5.52 3.01 7.82
CA CYS A 3 -4.42 2.77 6.87
C CYS A 3 -4.76 3.32 5.49
N LEU A 4 -6.04 3.21 5.13
CA LEU A 4 -6.61 3.69 3.88
C LEU A 4 -6.46 5.21 3.71
N ASP A 5 -6.52 5.96 4.81
CA ASP A 5 -6.44 7.41 4.78
C ASP A 5 -5.07 7.88 4.29
N PHE A 6 -3.98 7.17 4.62
CA PHE A 6 -2.62 7.49 4.14
C PHE A 6 -2.43 7.24 2.64
N VAL A 7 -3.03 6.17 2.12
CA VAL A 7 -2.85 5.70 0.74
C VAL A 7 -3.87 6.30 -0.22
N GLN A 8 -4.93 6.94 0.27
CA GLN A 8 -5.94 7.59 -0.55
C GLN A 8 -5.39 8.74 -1.40
N ASN A 9 -6.01 8.93 -2.56
CA ASN A 9 -5.71 10.07 -3.41
C ASN A 9 -6.13 11.39 -2.75
N GLY A 10 -5.25 12.39 -2.73
CA GLY A 10 -5.49 13.66 -2.04
C GLY A 10 -5.29 13.63 -0.51
N SER A 11 -4.82 12.50 0.04
CA SER A 11 -4.52 12.39 1.46
C SER A 11 -3.49 13.42 1.94
N ARG A 12 -3.80 14.05 3.09
CA ARG A 12 -2.90 14.97 3.80
C ARG A 12 -2.11 14.27 4.92
N VAL A 13 -2.31 12.97 5.10
CA VAL A 13 -1.61 12.21 6.14
C VAL A 13 -0.16 12.04 5.72
N ALA A 14 0.75 12.61 6.50
CA ALA A 14 2.18 12.57 6.21
C ALA A 14 2.84 11.23 6.61
N ALA A 15 2.27 10.50 7.57
CA ALA A 15 2.82 9.27 8.10
C ALA A 15 1.74 8.22 8.38
N ALA A 16 2.05 6.97 8.10
CA ALA A 16 1.17 5.85 8.38
C ALA A 16 0.90 5.72 9.90
N PRO A 17 -0.36 5.56 10.34
CA PRO A 17 -0.65 5.32 11.74
C PRO A 17 -0.04 3.98 12.20
N GLY A 18 0.43 3.88 13.45
CA GLY A 18 1.10 2.67 13.94
C GLY A 18 0.28 1.37 13.81
N GLY A 19 -1.06 1.48 13.93
CA GLY A 19 -1.97 0.36 13.67
C GLY A 19 -1.95 -0.13 12.21
N CYS A 20 -1.81 0.79 11.25
CA CYS A 20 -1.65 0.46 9.82
C CYS A 20 -0.35 -0.29 9.56
N CYS A 21 0.77 0.12 10.18
CA CYS A 21 2.03 -0.60 10.06
C CYS A 21 1.97 -2.03 10.62
N SER A 22 1.26 -2.23 11.73
CA SER A 22 1.07 -3.57 12.32
C SER A 22 0.20 -4.47 11.42
N ALA A 23 -0.87 -3.93 10.86
CA ALA A 23 -1.73 -4.65 9.91
C ALA A 23 -0.96 -4.99 8.63
N LEU A 24 -0.25 -4.02 8.05
CA LEU A 24 0.59 -4.22 6.87
C LEU A 24 1.65 -5.29 7.12
N LYS A 25 2.30 -5.28 8.29
CA LYS A 25 3.31 -6.29 8.65
C LYS A 25 2.73 -7.72 8.69
N LYS A 26 1.48 -7.89 9.14
CA LYS A 26 0.79 -9.19 9.08
C LYS A 26 0.53 -9.59 7.62
N VAL A 27 -0.07 -8.71 6.83
CA VAL A 27 -0.38 -9.00 5.42
C VAL A 27 0.88 -9.34 4.64
N VAL A 28 1.96 -8.58 4.85
CA VAL A 28 3.24 -8.81 4.18
C VAL A 28 3.86 -10.15 4.53
N LYS A 29 3.71 -10.57 5.80
CA LYS A 29 4.21 -11.85 6.29
C LYS A 29 3.37 -13.03 5.79
N THR A 30 2.09 -12.79 5.53
CA THR A 30 1.18 -13.80 4.98
C THR A 30 1.36 -13.93 3.47
N GLU A 31 1.13 -12.85 2.73
CA GLU A 31 1.18 -12.81 1.26
C GLU A 31 1.43 -11.37 0.79
N ALA A 32 2.69 -10.96 0.74
CA ALA A 32 2.98 -9.62 0.21
C ALA A 32 2.67 -9.53 -1.29
N SER A 33 2.71 -10.62 -2.06
CA SER A 33 2.46 -10.64 -3.52
C SER A 33 1.06 -10.08 -3.86
N CYS A 34 0.06 -10.40 -3.04
CA CYS A 34 -1.31 -9.92 -3.20
C CYS A 34 -1.50 -8.44 -2.84
N LEU A 35 -0.59 -7.80 -2.11
CA LEU A 35 -0.75 -6.39 -1.71
C LEU A 35 -0.81 -5.46 -2.93
N CYS A 36 0.04 -5.72 -3.93
CA CYS A 36 0.06 -4.93 -5.16
C CYS A 36 -1.26 -5.02 -5.92
N GLU A 37 -1.79 -6.24 -6.06
CA GLU A 37 -3.05 -6.48 -6.75
C GLU A 37 -4.24 -5.91 -5.96
N SER A 38 -4.22 -6.04 -4.64
CA SER A 38 -5.21 -5.44 -3.74
C SER A 38 -5.27 -3.93 -3.90
N PHE A 39 -4.10 -3.26 -3.99
CA PHE A 39 -4.06 -1.81 -4.22
C PHE A 39 -4.56 -1.43 -5.61
N LYS A 40 -4.26 -2.21 -6.65
CA LYS A 40 -4.80 -1.99 -8.01
C LYS A 40 -6.30 -2.19 -8.08
N SER A 41 -6.80 -3.25 -7.47
CA SER A 41 -8.22 -3.59 -7.42
C SER A 41 -9.02 -2.62 -6.52
N SER A 42 -8.36 -1.85 -5.65
CA SER A 42 -9.03 -0.84 -4.82
C SER A 42 -9.84 0.16 -5.64
N ALA A 43 -9.37 0.51 -6.84
CA ALA A 43 -10.12 1.38 -7.76
C ALA A 43 -11.42 0.75 -8.26
N ASP A 44 -11.44 -0.57 -8.44
CA ASP A 44 -12.62 -1.35 -8.83
C ASP A 44 -13.70 -1.33 -7.72
N PHE A 45 -13.26 -1.29 -6.47
CA PHE A 45 -14.14 -1.13 -5.29
C PHE A 45 -14.52 0.33 -5.00
N GLY A 46 -14.26 1.27 -5.91
CA GLY A 46 -14.58 2.70 -5.74
C GLY A 46 -13.64 3.45 -4.80
N VAL A 47 -12.48 2.86 -4.46
CA VAL A 47 -11.47 3.48 -3.61
C VAL A 47 -10.28 3.93 -4.45
N ALA A 48 -10.21 5.23 -4.72
CA ALA A 48 -9.11 5.82 -5.46
C ALA A 48 -7.86 5.95 -4.57
N LEU A 49 -6.91 5.04 -4.75
CA LEU A 49 -5.62 5.07 -4.06
C LEU A 49 -4.56 5.81 -4.88
N ASN A 50 -3.71 6.55 -4.18
CA ASN A 50 -2.47 7.06 -4.75
C ASN A 50 -1.43 5.94 -4.70
N MET A 51 -1.18 5.31 -5.85
CA MET A 51 -0.29 4.15 -5.93
C MET A 51 1.12 4.47 -5.43
N THR A 52 1.62 5.70 -5.64
CA THR A 52 2.91 6.14 -5.11
C THR A 52 2.93 6.12 -3.58
N ARG A 53 1.85 6.59 -2.94
CA ARG A 53 1.72 6.55 -1.47
C ARG A 53 1.55 5.12 -0.95
N ALA A 54 0.73 4.30 -1.62
CA ALA A 54 0.57 2.88 -1.29
C ALA A 54 1.89 2.11 -1.34
N LEU A 55 2.73 2.39 -2.34
CA LEU A 55 4.06 1.79 -2.46
C LEU A 55 5.08 2.35 -1.46
N SER A 56 4.89 3.59 -1.00
CA SER A 56 5.75 4.20 0.03
C SER A 56 5.35 3.83 1.46
N LEU A 57 4.12 3.37 1.69
CA LEU A 57 3.59 2.95 2.98
C LEU A 57 4.52 1.93 3.71
N PRO A 58 4.94 0.82 3.09
CA PRO A 58 5.85 -0.12 3.73
C PRO A 58 7.18 0.52 4.12
N SER A 59 7.76 1.37 3.26
CA SER A 59 8.97 2.11 3.58
C SER A 59 8.76 3.08 4.76
N SER A 60 7.62 3.77 4.84
CA SER A 60 7.26 4.61 5.99
C SER A 60 7.07 3.80 7.28
N CYS A 61 6.73 2.53 7.18
CA CYS A 61 6.62 1.60 8.31
C CYS A 61 7.93 0.86 8.61
N GLY A 62 9.02 1.11 7.87
CA GLY A 62 10.28 0.37 8.00
C GLY A 62 10.19 -1.10 7.58
N ILE A 63 9.22 -1.44 6.73
CA ILE A 63 9.01 -2.78 6.19
C ILE A 63 9.61 -2.83 4.79
N SER A 64 10.61 -3.69 4.59
CA SER A 64 11.18 -3.93 3.27
C SER A 64 10.39 -5.05 2.57
N ILE A 65 9.81 -4.74 1.42
CA ILE A 65 9.11 -5.70 0.57
C ILE A 65 9.83 -5.71 -0.77
N PRO A 66 10.66 -6.73 -1.06
CA PRO A 66 11.59 -6.70 -2.18
C PRO A 66 10.91 -6.58 -3.55
N PHE A 67 9.69 -7.11 -3.69
CA PHE A 67 8.94 -7.13 -4.95
C PHE A 67 7.92 -5.99 -5.09
N LEU A 68 7.86 -5.07 -4.12
CA LEU A 68 7.01 -3.87 -4.30
C LEU A 68 7.54 -2.98 -5.44
N GLY A 69 8.84 -3.06 -5.75
CA GLY A 69 9.43 -2.44 -6.93
C GLY A 69 8.81 -2.96 -8.23
N ASP A 70 8.45 -4.24 -8.30
CA ASP A 70 7.78 -4.85 -9.44
C ASP A 70 6.34 -4.40 -9.61
N CYS A 71 5.70 -3.91 -8.53
CA CYS A 71 4.36 -3.34 -8.58
C CYS A 71 4.32 -2.06 -9.42
N LYS A 72 5.43 -1.31 -9.48
CA LYS A 72 5.62 -0.14 -10.34
C LYS A 72 5.84 -0.53 -11.82
N SER A 73 6.24 -1.77 -12.08
CA SER A 73 6.69 -2.25 -13.40
C SER A 73 5.72 -3.23 -14.07
N LYS A 74 4.60 -3.58 -13.42
CA LYS A 74 3.50 -4.34 -14.03
C LYS A 74 2.36 -3.40 -14.45
N GLU A 75 2.68 -2.36 -15.21
CA GLU A 75 1.77 -1.80 -16.22
C GLU A 75 2.21 -2.35 -17.58
N LYS A 76 2.17 -3.68 -17.71
CA LYS A 76 2.45 -4.38 -18.96
C LYS A 76 1.69 -5.71 -18.96
N THR A 77 0.41 -5.69 -19.26
CA THR A 77 -0.08 -5.69 -20.65
C THR A 77 -1.56 -5.32 -20.69
#